data_AF-A0A942ZT08-F1
#
_entry.id   AF-A0A942ZT08-F1
#
_cell.length_a   1.000
_cell.length_b   1.000
_cell.length_c   1.000
_cell.angle_alpha   90.00
_cell.angle_beta   90.00
_cell.angle_gamma   90.00
#
_symmetry.space_group_name_H-M   'P 1'
#
loop_
_entity.id
_entity.type
_entity.pdbx_description
1 polymer ?
#
loop_
_entity_poly.entity_id
_entity_poly.type
_entity_poly.pdbx_seq_one_letter_code
_entity_poly.pdbx_strand_id
1 'polypeptide(L)'
;MRKAALLFLLLPAVLFSGCASTSAGFGAALMFWHNYGASASDEDFFFTWEDGKWRYSVLGNRSGRQFALCFTPTETGLRISVVCEDGAYYSWTAGQADTVWSDAEYTAE
;
A
#
# COMPACT_ATOMS: atom_id res chain seq x y z
N MET A 1 -4.27 -14.09 -13.72
CA MET A 1 -4.01 -12.64 -13.82
C MET A 1 -3.00 -12.28 -12.73
N ARG A 2 -1.89 -11.61 -13.06
CA ARG A 2 -0.90 -11.17 -12.06
C ARG A 2 -1.35 -9.82 -11.52
N LYS A 3 -1.62 -9.71 -10.21
CA LYS A 3 -1.94 -8.44 -9.55
C LYS A 3 -0.71 -7.52 -9.66
N ALA A 4 -0.85 -6.34 -10.24
CA ALA A 4 0.21 -5.35 -10.23
C ALA A 4 0.02 -4.45 -8.99
N ALA A 5 1.10 -4.24 -8.23
CA ALA A 5 1.14 -3.24 -7.18
C ALA A 5 2.28 -2.28 -7.45
N LEU A 6 2.06 -1.01 -7.13
CA LEU A 6 3.07 0.03 -7.23
C LEU A 6 3.13 0.77 -5.91
N LEU A 7 4.31 0.77 -5.30
CA LEU A 7 4.61 1.54 -4.10
C LEU A 7 5.41 2.77 -4.50
N PHE A 8 4.80 3.95 -4.37
CA PHE A 8 5.50 5.22 -4.52
C PHE A 8 5.81 5.80 -3.16
N LEU A 9 7.09 6.08 -2.93
CA LEU A 9 7.56 6.91 -1.82
C LEU A 9 7.55 8.36 -2.33
N LEU A 10 6.53 9.12 -1.96
CA LEU A 10 6.42 10.55 -2.24
C LEU A 10 7.46 11.27 -1.38
N LEU A 11 8.58 11.62 -2.01
CA LEU A 11 9.60 12.45 -1.38
C LEU A 11 8.94 13.74 -0.88
N PRO A 12 9.14 14.15 0.39
CA PRO A 12 8.66 15.43 0.85
C PRO A 12 9.31 16.51 -0.04
N ALA A 13 8.49 17.38 -0.61
CA ALA A 13 8.98 18.58 -1.27
C ALA A 13 9.80 19.36 -0.23
N VAL A 14 11.12 19.32 -0.36
CA VAL A 14 12.05 19.93 0.59
C VAL A 14 11.88 21.44 0.53
N LEU A 15 11.07 22.01 1.43
CA LEU A 15 11.18 23.41 1.80
C LEU A 15 12.26 23.50 2.90
N PHE A 16 13.40 24.08 2.51
CA PHE A 16 14.45 24.50 3.42
C PHE A 16 13.87 25.38 4.54
N SER A 17 13.95 24.93 5.80
CA SER A 17 14.30 25.81 6.92
C SER A 17 14.57 24.99 8.18
N GLY A 18 15.84 24.95 8.56
CA GLY A 18 16.33 25.01 9.95
C GLY A 18 15.75 24.07 11.01
N CYS A 19 16.61 23.16 11.47
CA CYS A 19 16.67 22.66 12.85
C CYS A 19 15.43 21.92 13.39
N ALA A 20 15.34 20.62 13.13
CA ALA A 20 14.87 19.64 14.11
C ALA A 20 15.30 18.23 13.66
N SER A 21 15.98 17.50 14.54
CA SER A 21 16.13 16.06 14.42
C SER A 21 14.78 15.44 14.80
N THR A 22 14.01 15.00 13.83
CA THR A 22 12.76 14.25 14.02
C THR A 22 12.71 13.19 12.93
N SER A 23 12.46 11.94 13.30
CA SER A 23 12.22 10.82 12.39
C SER A 23 11.18 11.23 11.33
N ALA A 24 11.65 11.71 10.18
CA ALA A 24 10.81 12.35 9.19
C ALA A 24 10.21 11.26 8.30
N GLY A 25 9.01 10.82 8.64
CA GLY A 25 8.24 9.98 7.75
C GLY A 25 7.96 10.71 6.43
N PHE A 26 7.94 9.97 5.33
CA PHE A 26 7.62 10.51 4.00
C PHE A 26 6.25 10.04 3.53
N GLY A 27 5.60 10.79 2.64
CA GLY A 27 4.30 10.38 2.11
C GLY A 27 4.47 9.12 1.25
N ALA A 28 3.59 8.14 1.37
CA ALA A 28 3.63 6.92 0.59
C ALA A 28 2.25 6.60 0.01
N ALA A 29 2.26 6.02 -1.19
CA ALA A 29 1.07 5.53 -1.86
C ALA A 29 1.29 4.08 -2.31
N LEU A 30 0.40 3.18 -1.92
CA LEU A 30 0.33 1.80 -2.38
C LEU A 30 -0.94 1.61 -3.21
N MET A 31 -0.80 1.25 -4.47
CA MET A 31 -1.91 1.20 -5.41
C MET A 31 -1.94 -0.16 -6.12
N PHE A 32 -3.14 -0.70 -6.33
CA PHE A 32 -3.36 -2.01 -6.97
C PHE A 32 -4.18 -1.88 -8.26
N TRP A 33 -3.80 -2.63 -9.31
CA TRP A 33 -4.54 -2.71 -10.57
C TRP A 33 -4.76 -4.17 -11.00
N HIS A 34 -5.96 -4.48 -11.50
CA HIS A 34 -6.31 -5.76 -12.10
C HIS A 34 -5.78 -5.91 -13.55
N ASN A 35 -5.52 -4.80 -14.26
CA ASN A 35 -5.00 -4.78 -15.62
C ASN A 35 -3.95 -3.67 -15.82
N TYR A 36 -2.86 -4.01 -16.52
CA TYR A 36 -1.82 -3.06 -16.88
C TYR A 36 -2.37 -2.05 -17.90
N GLY A 37 -2.29 -0.75 -17.60
CA GLY A 37 -2.77 0.34 -18.47
C GLY A 37 -4.17 0.88 -18.17
N ALA A 38 -4.84 0.44 -17.10
CA ALA A 38 -6.06 1.12 -16.63
C ALA A 38 -5.76 2.52 -16.10
N SER A 39 -6.67 3.45 -16.37
CA SER A 39 -6.61 4.84 -15.91
C SER A 39 -6.83 5.01 -14.40
N ALA A 40 -7.23 3.94 -13.71
CA ALA A 40 -7.61 3.95 -12.31
C ALA A 40 -7.24 2.61 -11.64
N SER A 41 -6.71 2.69 -10.41
CA SER A 41 -6.51 1.58 -9.48
C SER A 41 -7.84 0.91 -9.09
N ASP A 42 -7.80 -0.31 -8.60
CA ASP A 42 -8.94 -0.96 -7.95
C ASP A 42 -9.05 -0.55 -6.47
N GLU A 43 -7.90 -0.32 -5.84
CA GLU A 43 -7.78 0.26 -4.51
C GLU A 43 -6.44 0.98 -4.39
N ASP A 44 -6.44 2.05 -3.60
CA ASP A 44 -5.26 2.84 -3.33
C ASP A 44 -5.22 3.29 -1.87
N PHE A 45 -4.01 3.26 -1.31
CA PHE A 45 -3.74 3.52 0.10
C PHE A 45 -2.71 4.63 0.23
N PHE A 46 -3.07 5.69 0.94
CA PHE A 46 -2.17 6.80 1.24
C PHE A 46 -1.82 6.79 2.73
N PHE A 47 -0.53 6.84 3.04
CA PHE A 47 -0.06 6.79 4.42
C PHE A 47 1.30 7.47 4.56
N THR A 48 1.69 7.80 5.78
CA THR A 48 3.05 8.25 6.07
C THR A 48 3.91 7.03 6.34
N TRP A 49 4.90 6.79 5.50
CA TRP A 49 5.91 5.78 5.77
C TRP A 49 6.86 6.28 6.84
N GLU A 50 7.12 5.45 7.83
CA GLU A 50 8.05 5.74 8.93
C GLU A 50 9.15 4.67 8.96
N ASP A 51 10.40 5.09 9.07
CA ASP A 51 11.53 4.17 9.12
C ASP A 51 11.39 3.19 10.29
N GLY A 52 11.53 1.90 9.99
CA GLY A 52 11.38 0.82 10.97
C GLY A 52 9.93 0.43 11.30
N LYS A 53 8.93 1.12 10.74
CA LYS A 53 7.50 0.75 10.86
C LYS A 53 7.06 -0.07 9.65
N TRP A 54 6.62 -1.29 9.94
CA TRP A 54 6.26 -2.30 8.93
C TRP A 54 4.77 -2.60 8.87
N ARG A 55 3.97 -1.99 9.77
CA ARG A 55 2.53 -2.21 9.85
C ARG A 55 1.79 -0.89 9.92
N TYR A 56 0.74 -0.77 9.13
CA TYR A 56 -0.10 0.42 9.03
C TYR A 56 -1.57 0.01 9.04
N SER A 57 -2.40 0.80 9.72
CA SER A 57 -3.86 0.71 9.58
C SER A 57 -4.30 1.96 8.82
N VAL A 58 -4.91 1.76 7.65
CA VAL A 58 -5.22 2.81 6.66
C VAL A 58 -6.64 2.67 6.15
N LEU A 59 -7.26 3.79 5.77
CA LEU A 59 -8.51 3.77 5.01
C LEU A 59 -8.20 3.59 3.52
N GLY A 60 -8.84 2.62 2.88
CA GLY A 60 -8.84 2.46 1.43
C GLY A 60 -9.53 3.66 0.79
N ASN A 61 -8.86 4.35 -0.12
CA ASN A 61 -9.36 5.59 -0.70
C ASN A 61 -10.61 5.37 -1.57
N ARG A 62 -10.77 4.19 -2.17
CA ARG A 62 -11.93 3.87 -3.02
C ARG A 62 -13.07 3.23 -2.23
N SER A 63 -12.75 2.22 -1.42
CA SER A 63 -13.78 1.51 -0.66
C SER A 63 -14.21 2.21 0.62
N GLY A 64 -13.41 3.14 1.15
CA GLY A 64 -13.65 3.79 2.44
C GLY A 64 -13.57 2.83 3.63
N ARG A 65 -12.98 1.64 3.46
CA ARG A 65 -12.86 0.60 4.49
C ARG A 65 -11.49 0.63 5.15
N GLN A 66 -11.43 0.12 6.37
CA GLN A 66 -10.20 -0.04 7.13
C GLN A 66 -9.40 -1.25 6.63
N PHE A 67 -8.10 -1.05 6.39
CA PHE A 67 -7.16 -2.09 5.99
C PHE A 67 -5.90 -2.09 6.85
N ALA A 68 -5.38 -3.28 7.12
CA ALA A 68 -4.05 -3.50 7.63
C ALA A 68 -3.07 -3.73 6.47
N LEU A 69 -2.06 -2.88 6.35
CA LEU A 69 -0.91 -3.07 5.47
C LEU A 69 0.25 -3.64 6.28
N CYS A 70 0.82 -4.75 5.83
CA CYS A 70 2.03 -5.35 6.38
C CYS A 70 3.11 -5.47 5.31
N PHE A 71 4.30 -4.95 5.62
CA PHE A 71 5.47 -4.95 4.77
C PHE A 71 6.55 -5.82 5.41
N THR A 72 6.91 -6.93 4.78
CA THR A 72 7.92 -7.86 5.29
C THR A 72 9.08 -7.92 4.32
N PRO A 73 10.26 -7.38 4.67
CA PRO A 73 11.45 -7.55 3.86
C PRO A 73 11.74 -9.04 3.62
N THR A 74 12.04 -9.41 2.37
CA THR A 74 12.50 -10.76 2.00
C THR A 74 13.95 -10.69 1.52
N GLU A 75 14.55 -11.84 1.22
CA GLU A 75 15.94 -11.88 0.72
C GLU A 75 16.11 -11.13 -0.61
N THR A 76 15.06 -11.07 -1.43
CA THR A 76 15.10 -10.57 -2.81
C THR A 76 14.20 -9.34 -3.03
N GLY A 77 13.47 -8.88 -2.01
CA GLY A 77 12.56 -7.76 -2.15
C GLY A 77 11.67 -7.55 -0.93
N LEU A 78 10.36 -7.43 -1.19
CA LEU A 78 9.36 -7.06 -0.18
C LEU A 78 8.07 -7.85 -0.38
N ARG A 79 7.63 -8.54 0.67
CA ARG A 79 6.29 -9.12 0.73
C ARG A 79 5.31 -8.09 1.28
N ILE A 80 4.24 -7.84 0.54
CA ILE A 80 3.19 -6.88 0.91
C ILE A 80 1.90 -7.67 1.13
N SER A 81 1.40 -7.62 2.36
CA SER A 81 0.09 -8.16 2.73
C SER A 81 -0.87 -7.03 3.06
N VAL A 82 -2.08 -7.11 2.51
CA VAL A 82 -3.15 -6.12 2.65
C VAL A 82 -4.42 -6.87 3.02
N VAL A 83 -4.96 -6.61 4.20
CA VAL A 83 -6.14 -7.28 4.75
C VAL A 83 -7.18 -6.24 5.13
N CYS A 84 -8.43 -6.46 4.73
CA CYS A 84 -9.56 -5.63 5.13
C CYS A 84 -9.96 -5.97 6.57
N GLU A 85 -9.90 -4.99 7.48
CA GLU A 85 -10.25 -5.15 8.90
C GLU A 85 -11.76 -5.03 9.13
N ASP A 86 -12.48 -4.33 8.25
CA ASP A 86 -13.95 -4.17 8.31
C ASP A 86 -14.72 -5.39 7.76
N GLY A 87 -14.09 -6.56 7.72
CA GLY A 87 -14.64 -7.79 7.16
C GLY A 87 -14.49 -7.88 5.65
N ALA A 88 -15.35 -8.66 5.00
CA ALA A 88 -15.14 -9.00 3.59
C ALA A 88 -15.43 -7.81 2.65
N TYR A 89 -14.51 -7.53 1.73
CA TYR A 89 -14.69 -6.60 0.62
C TYR A 89 -15.16 -7.37 -0.62
N TYR A 90 -15.92 -6.71 -1.50
CA TYR A 90 -16.31 -7.31 -2.77
C TYR A 90 -15.09 -7.28 -3.70
N SER A 91 -14.57 -8.45 -4.10
CA SER A 91 -13.50 -8.53 -5.09
C SER A 91 -14.10 -8.38 -6.49
N TRP A 92 -13.86 -7.24 -7.13
CA TRP A 92 -14.40 -6.96 -8.48
C TRP A 92 -13.78 -7.91 -9.53
N THR A 93 -12.63 -8.52 -9.21
CA THR A 93 -11.92 -9.48 -10.04
C THR A 93 -12.41 -10.92 -9.85
N ALA A 94 -12.74 -11.32 -8.62
CA ALA A 94 -13.18 -12.69 -8.32
C ALA A 94 -14.72 -12.85 -8.31
N GLY A 95 -15.45 -11.73 -8.25
CA GLY A 95 -16.91 -11.74 -8.06
C GLY A 95 -17.35 -12.29 -6.72
N GLN A 96 -16.44 -12.39 -5.74
CA GLN A 96 -16.66 -12.98 -4.42
C GLN A 96 -16.15 -12.05 -3.31
N ALA A 97 -16.69 -12.22 -2.11
CA ALA A 97 -16.26 -11.50 -0.94
C ALA A 97 -14.97 -12.14 -0.39
N ASP A 98 -13.94 -11.33 -0.13
CA ASP A 98 -12.68 -11.78 0.45
C ASP A 98 -12.25 -10.80 1.56
N THR A 99 -11.38 -11.25 2.45
CA THR A 99 -10.75 -10.41 3.48
C THR A 99 -9.31 -10.06 3.12
N VAL A 100 -8.63 -10.87 2.30
CA VAL A 100 -7.25 -10.65 1.89
C VAL A 100 -7.21 -9.97 0.52
N TRP A 101 -6.86 -8.68 0.52
CA TRP A 101 -6.74 -7.91 -0.73
C TRP A 101 -5.51 -8.33 -1.53
N SER A 102 -4.36 -8.40 -0.85
CA SER A 102 -3.10 -8.86 -1.43
C SER A 102 -2.27 -9.60 -0.39
N ASP A 103 -1.54 -10.61 -0.85
CA ASP A 103 -0.44 -11.23 -0.10
C ASP A 103 0.54 -11.78 -1.15
N ALA A 104 1.51 -10.94 -1.52
CA ALA A 104 2.41 -11.23 -2.63
C ALA A 104 3.82 -10.70 -2.36
N GLU A 105 4.80 -11.39 -2.94
CA GLU A 105 6.20 -10.98 -2.94
C GLU A 105 6.49 -10.14 -4.19
N TYR A 106 7.16 -9.00 -3.98
CA TYR A 106 7.56 -8.05 -5.00
C TYR A 106 9.08 -7.95 -4.99
N THR A 107 9.71 -8.31 -6.10
CA THR A 107 11.15 -8.22 -6.28
C THR A 107 11.53 -6.85 -6.84
N ALA A 108 12.67 -6.32 -6.42
CA ALA A 108 13.28 -5.17 -7.06
C ALA A 108 13.98 -5.65 -8.33
N GLU A 109 13.26 -5.75 -9.45
CA GLU A 109 13.88 -5.91 -10.78
C GLU A 109 14.40 -4.56 -11.31
#